data_AF-A0A938QDI4-F1
#
_entry.id   AF-A0A938QDI4-F1
#
_cell.length_a   1.000
_cell.length_b   1.000
_cell.length_c   1.000
_cell.angle_alpha   90.00
_cell.angle_beta   90.00
_cell.angle_gamma   90.00
#
_symmetry.space_group_name_H-M   'P 1'
#
loop_
_entity.id
_entity.type
_entity.pdbx_description
1 polymer ?
#
loop_
_entity_poly.entity_id
_entity_poly.type
_entity_poly.pdbx_seq_one_letter_code
_entity_poly.pdbx_strand_id
1 'polypeptide(L)'
;MGLIFPVVLLLVIVWVIFTYNGLVGLKHQVQNAWKQIDVQLKRRYDLIPNLIETVKGVMKYEQDTLQKVIDARSRAMASTGVKESAEAQNALSQSLGKVFVLIENYPELKANQNVLQLQEELTTTENQLAFARQYYNDTATRFNVKQEIFPANMIAGFFRFERSELFAAAEAERVVPRVDLTLPA
;
A
#
# COMPACT_ATOMS: atom_id res chain seq x y z
N MET A 1 -33.18 28.51 -34.91
CA MET A 1 -32.02 27.69 -35.33
C MET A 1 -30.66 28.35 -35.05
N GLY A 2 -30.46 29.65 -35.31
CA GLY A 2 -29.15 30.32 -35.14
C GLY A 2 -28.55 30.36 -33.71
N LEU A 3 -29.39 30.31 -32.67
CA LEU A 3 -28.94 30.29 -31.25
C LEU A 3 -28.73 28.89 -30.67
N ILE A 4 -29.20 27.82 -31.33
CA ILE A 4 -29.11 26.45 -30.78
C ILE A 4 -27.66 25.96 -30.85
N PHE A 5 -26.99 26.18 -31.98
CA PHE A 5 -25.59 25.79 -32.19
C PHE A 5 -24.61 26.39 -31.15
N PRO A 6 -24.58 27.71 -30.90
CA PRO A 6 -23.67 28.28 -29.91
C PRO A 6 -23.99 27.83 -28.47
N VAL A 7 -25.27 27.63 -28.14
CA VAL A 7 -25.67 27.11 -26.82
C VAL A 7 -25.19 25.68 -26.61
N VAL A 8 -25.39 24.81 -27.61
CA VAL A 8 -24.90 23.42 -27.55
C VAL A 8 -23.38 23.38 -27.45
N LEU A 9 -22.68 24.21 -28.22
CA LEU A 9 -21.22 24.30 -28.16
C LEU A 9 -20.74 24.74 -26.77
N LEU A 10 -21.39 25.76 -26.19
CA LEU A 10 -21.07 26.23 -24.84
C LEU A 10 -21.27 25.12 -23.80
N LEU A 11 -22.37 24.36 -23.87
CA LEU A 11 -22.63 23.23 -22.97
C LEU A 11 -21.56 22.16 -23.06
N VAL A 12 -21.09 21.83 -24.27
CA VAL A 12 -20.01 20.86 -24.48
C VAL A 12 -18.70 21.36 -23.87
N ILE A 13 -18.33 22.62 -24.10
CA ILE A 13 -17.09 23.21 -23.54
C ILE A 13 -17.13 23.17 -22.01
N VAL A 14 -18.25 23.61 -21.43
CA VAL A 14 -18.45 23.60 -19.97
C VAL A 14 -18.32 22.18 -19.43
N TRP A 15 -18.96 21.21 -20.08
CA TRP A 15 -18.87 19.81 -19.70
C TRP A 15 -17.44 19.23 -19.75
N VAL A 16 -16.68 19.54 -20.80
CA VAL A 16 -15.27 19.12 -20.95
C VAL A 16 -14.44 19.67 -19.78
N ILE A 17 -14.58 20.95 -19.46
CA ILE A 17 -13.83 21.61 -18.37
C ILE A 17 -14.14 20.96 -17.02
N PHE A 18 -15.41 20.74 -16.71
CA PHE A 18 -15.81 20.10 -15.45
C PHE A 18 -15.30 18.67 -15.34
N THR A 19 -15.39 17.89 -16.42
CA THR A 19 -14.94 16.49 -16.43
C THR A 19 -13.43 16.39 -16.29
N TYR A 20 -12.68 17.20 -17.05
CA TYR A 20 -11.22 17.25 -17.00
C TYR A 20 -10.72 17.64 -15.59
N ASN A 21 -11.22 18.73 -15.03
CA ASN A 21 -10.85 19.17 -13.67
C ASN A 21 -11.21 18.10 -12.63
N GLY A 22 -12.34 17.41 -12.81
CA GLY A 22 -12.75 16.32 -11.94
C GLY A 22 -11.87 15.07 -12.04
N LEU A 23 -11.22 14.81 -13.17
CA LEU A 23 -10.24 13.72 -13.34
C LEU A 23 -8.87 14.12 -12.78
N VAL A 24 -8.43 15.36 -13.04
CA VAL A 24 -7.19 15.91 -12.47
C VAL A 24 -7.25 15.93 -10.94
N GLY A 25 -8.39 16.33 -10.37
CA GLY A 25 -8.60 16.31 -8.93
C GLY A 25 -8.43 14.91 -8.32
N LEU A 26 -9.02 13.88 -8.94
CA LEU A 26 -8.86 12.49 -8.49
C LEU A 26 -7.42 12.00 -8.66
N LYS A 27 -6.76 12.34 -9.77
CA LYS A 27 -5.34 12.00 -9.99
C LYS A 27 -4.46 12.54 -8.84
N HIS A 28 -4.66 13.78 -8.44
CA HIS A 28 -3.94 14.36 -7.30
C HIS A 28 -4.30 13.71 -5.97
N GLN A 29 -5.56 13.30 -5.77
CA GLN A 29 -5.95 12.55 -4.56
C GLN A 29 -5.23 11.19 -4.50
N VAL A 30 -5.11 10.47 -5.61
CA VAL A 30 -4.34 9.21 -5.66
C VAL A 30 -2.88 9.46 -5.31
N GLN A 31 -2.26 10.50 -5.89
CA GLN A 31 -0.87 10.89 -5.58
C GLN A 31 -0.69 11.26 -4.10
N ASN A 32 -1.65 11.97 -3.51
CA ASN A 32 -1.60 12.35 -2.10
C ASN A 32 -1.77 11.13 -1.19
N ALA A 33 -2.66 10.19 -1.55
CA ALA A 33 -2.81 8.93 -0.82
C ALA A 33 -1.52 8.09 -0.87
N TRP A 34 -0.83 8.07 -2.03
CA TRP A 34 0.48 7.43 -2.15
C TRP A 34 1.53 8.06 -1.23
N LYS A 35 1.59 9.39 -1.18
CA LYS A 35 2.51 10.09 -0.26
C LYS A 35 2.25 9.74 1.22
N GLN A 36 1.01 9.48 1.60
CA GLN A 36 0.70 9.04 2.97
C GLN A 36 1.27 7.66 3.27
N ILE A 37 1.25 6.74 2.30
CA ILE A 37 1.93 5.45 2.38
C ILE A 37 3.43 5.67 2.56
N ASP A 38 4.06 6.48 1.69
CA ASP A 38 5.51 6.73 1.71
C ASP A 38 6.00 7.21 3.09
N VAL A 39 5.24 8.09 3.75
CA VAL A 39 5.57 8.58 5.10
C VAL A 39 5.62 7.42 6.11
N GLN A 40 4.64 6.52 6.07
CA GLN A 40 4.59 5.37 6.98
C GLN A 40 5.68 4.34 6.68
N LEU A 41 5.96 4.09 5.39
CA LEU A 41 7.05 3.23 4.96
C LEU A 41 8.39 3.75 5.49
N LYS A 42 8.66 5.05 5.32
CA LYS A 42 9.87 5.68 5.82
C LYS A 42 10.01 5.54 7.33
N ARG A 43 8.97 5.85 8.10
CA ARG A 43 8.97 5.68 9.56
C ARG A 43 9.32 4.24 9.95
N ARG A 44 8.69 3.26 9.30
CA ARG A 44 8.96 1.84 9.56
C ARG A 44 10.42 1.48 9.29
N TYR A 45 10.99 1.96 8.18
CA TYR A 45 12.40 1.72 7.84
C TYR A 45 13.36 2.38 8.83
N ASP A 46 13.01 3.54 9.38
CA ASP A 46 13.85 4.25 10.32
C ASP A 46 13.85 3.57 11.71
N LEU A 47 12.76 2.89 12.08
CA LEU A 47 12.64 2.18 13.36
C LEU A 47 13.35 0.81 13.39
N ILE A 48 13.44 0.12 12.25
CA ILE A 48 14.00 -1.24 12.18
C ILE A 48 15.44 -1.34 12.69
N PRO A 49 16.39 -0.46 12.29
CA PRO A 49 17.76 -0.52 12.80
C PRO A 49 17.81 -0.42 14.33
N ASN A 50 17.02 0.47 14.93
CA ASN A 50 16.95 0.63 16.39
C ASN A 50 16.43 -0.64 17.07
N LEU A 51 15.44 -1.32 16.50
CA LEU A 51 14.97 -2.62 17.00
C LEU A 51 16.09 -3.66 16.95
N ILE A 52 16.78 -3.77 15.81
CA ILE A 52 17.86 -4.74 15.65
C ILE A 52 18.99 -4.48 16.64
N GLU A 53 19.36 -3.22 16.84
CA GLU A 53 20.41 -2.85 17.79
C GLU A 53 20.06 -3.18 19.25
N THR A 54 18.80 -3.04 19.63
CA THR A 54 18.35 -3.34 21.00
C THR A 54 18.27 -4.83 21.26
N VAL A 55 17.93 -5.65 20.26
CA VAL A 55 17.80 -7.11 20.44
C VAL A 55 19.07 -7.90 20.12
N LYS A 56 19.98 -7.39 19.26
CA LYS A 56 21.20 -8.12 18.82
C LYS A 56 22.10 -8.59 19.97
N GLY A 57 22.14 -7.83 21.07
CA GLY A 57 22.99 -8.14 22.21
C GLY A 57 22.56 -9.41 22.96
N VAL A 58 21.26 -9.68 22.97
CA VAL A 58 20.64 -10.84 23.64
C VAL A 58 20.44 -11.99 22.65
N MET A 59 19.98 -11.68 21.44
CA MET A 59 19.65 -12.66 20.39
C MET A 59 20.88 -13.12 19.61
N LYS A 60 21.98 -13.45 20.29
CA LYS A 60 23.27 -13.76 19.66
C LYS A 60 23.25 -14.99 18.74
N TYR A 61 22.34 -15.93 18.99
CA TYR A 61 22.16 -17.15 18.19
C TYR A 61 21.18 -16.97 17.02
N GLU A 62 20.48 -15.83 16.96
CA GLU A 62 19.43 -15.56 15.95
C GLU A 62 19.91 -14.61 14.85
N GLN A 63 21.22 -14.58 14.58
CA GLN A 63 21.81 -13.65 13.61
C GLN A 63 21.22 -13.81 12.21
N ASP A 64 20.94 -15.04 11.78
CA ASP A 64 20.30 -15.32 10.49
C ASP A 64 18.91 -14.66 10.40
N THR A 65 18.13 -14.73 11.48
CA THR A 65 16.81 -14.07 11.54
C THR A 65 16.94 -12.55 11.48
N LEU A 66 17.87 -11.97 12.23
CA LEU A 66 18.11 -10.52 12.21
C LEU A 66 18.63 -10.05 10.85
N GLN A 67 19.50 -10.82 10.20
CA GLN A 67 20.00 -10.51 8.86
C GLN A 67 18.87 -10.52 7.82
N LYS A 68 17.97 -11.51 7.88
CA LYS A 68 16.78 -11.56 7.00
C LYS A 68 15.90 -10.33 7.11
N VAL A 69 15.84 -9.69 8.28
CA VAL A 69 15.09 -8.43 8.49
C VAL A 69 15.82 -7.26 7.85
N ILE A 70 17.15 -7.18 7.99
CA ILE A 70 17.98 -6.16 7.33
C ILE A 70 17.83 -6.26 5.81
N ASP A 71 17.91 -7.48 5.27
CA ASP A 71 17.80 -7.73 3.83
C ASP A 71 16.39 -7.43 3.31
N ALA A 72 15.36 -7.79 4.07
CA ALA A 72 13.98 -7.43 3.74
C ALA A 72 13.76 -5.92 3.76
N ARG A 73 14.35 -5.21 4.74
CA ARG A 73 14.30 -3.74 4.82
C ARG A 73 15.00 -3.11 3.61
N SER A 74 16.20 -3.59 3.27
CA SER A 74 16.96 -3.09 2.12
C SER A 74 16.17 -3.24 0.81
N ARG A 75 15.59 -4.42 0.58
CA ARG A 75 14.72 -4.67 -0.58
C ARG A 75 13.48 -3.76 -0.58
N ALA A 76 12.84 -3.58 0.57
CA ALA A 76 11.69 -2.70 0.71
C ALA A 76 12.03 -1.24 0.40
N MET A 77 13.21 -0.76 0.83
CA MET A 77 13.70 0.58 0.52
C MET A 77 14.07 0.77 -0.96
N ALA A 78 14.55 -0.29 -1.61
CA ALA A 78 14.93 -0.26 -3.03
C ALA A 78 13.74 -0.41 -3.99
N SER A 79 12.59 -0.88 -3.49
CA SER A 79 11.40 -1.13 -4.32
C SER A 79 10.88 0.14 -5.00
N THR A 80 10.44 -0.01 -6.24
CA THR A 80 9.91 1.08 -7.07
C THR A 80 8.51 0.75 -7.59
N GLY A 81 7.61 1.72 -7.49
CA GLY A 81 6.23 1.53 -7.93
C GLY A 81 5.38 0.73 -6.93
N VAL A 82 4.08 0.71 -7.19
CA VAL A 82 3.06 0.31 -6.21
C VAL A 82 3.15 -1.19 -5.91
N LYS A 83 3.24 -2.01 -6.96
CA LYS A 83 3.25 -3.46 -6.85
C LYS A 83 4.51 -3.98 -6.16
N GLU A 84 5.68 -3.53 -6.60
CA GLU A 84 6.96 -3.96 -6.02
C GLU A 84 7.05 -3.56 -4.54
N SER A 85 6.62 -2.35 -4.21
CA SER A 85 6.55 -1.90 -2.80
C SER A 85 5.61 -2.76 -1.98
N ALA A 86 4.45 -3.16 -2.52
CA ALA A 86 3.51 -4.05 -1.82
C ALA A 86 4.12 -5.42 -1.50
N GLU A 87 4.78 -6.04 -2.47
CA GLU A 87 5.44 -7.34 -2.31
C GLU A 87 6.59 -7.25 -1.29
N ALA A 88 7.44 -6.24 -1.40
CA ALA A 88 8.55 -6.04 -0.49
C ALA A 88 8.08 -5.72 0.95
N GLN A 89 7.00 -4.94 1.11
CA GLN A 89 6.38 -4.70 2.42
C GLN A 89 5.88 -5.98 3.07
N ASN A 90 5.23 -6.86 2.31
CA ASN A 90 4.72 -8.12 2.85
C ASN A 90 5.87 -9.00 3.36
N ALA A 91 6.95 -9.10 2.59
CA ALA A 91 8.15 -9.82 3.00
C ALA A 91 8.76 -9.22 4.29
N LEU A 92 8.81 -7.88 4.40
CA LEU A 92 9.28 -7.20 5.59
C LEU A 92 8.37 -7.44 6.80
N SER A 93 7.04 -7.45 6.62
CA SER A 93 6.09 -7.74 7.71
C SER A 93 6.24 -9.17 8.23
N GLN A 94 6.45 -10.14 7.33
CA GLN A 94 6.72 -11.52 7.72
C GLN A 94 8.04 -11.65 8.51
N SER A 95 9.12 -11.00 8.07
CA SER A 95 10.40 -11.02 8.78
C SER A 95 10.31 -10.37 10.16
N LEU A 96 9.62 -9.22 10.29
CA LEU A 96 9.41 -8.58 11.59
C LEU A 96 8.55 -9.42 12.53
N GLY A 97 7.51 -10.07 12.01
CA GLY A 97 6.69 -11.00 12.80
C GLY A 97 7.51 -12.11 13.43
N LYS A 98 8.49 -12.66 12.71
CA LYS A 98 9.41 -13.68 13.26
C LYS A 98 10.26 -13.13 14.40
N VAL A 99 10.78 -11.90 14.29
CA VAL A 99 11.54 -11.25 15.38
C VAL A 99 10.66 -11.05 16.62
N PHE A 100 9.42 -10.60 16.45
CA PHE A 100 8.50 -10.42 17.57
C PHE A 100 8.18 -11.75 18.27
N VAL A 101 7.98 -12.83 17.52
CA VAL A 101 7.84 -14.18 18.10
C VAL A 101 9.09 -14.59 18.86
N LEU A 102 10.29 -14.28 18.36
CA LEU A 102 11.52 -14.59 19.08
C LEU A 102 11.64 -13.79 20.38
N ILE A 103 11.28 -12.50 20.39
CA ILE A 103 11.31 -11.65 21.60
C ILE A 103 10.49 -12.27 22.74
N GLU A 104 9.35 -12.91 22.43
CA GLU A 104 8.54 -13.60 23.45
C GLU A 104 9.27 -14.76 24.14
N ASN A 105 10.24 -15.37 23.47
CA ASN A 105 11.07 -16.46 24.01
C ASN A 105 12.24 -15.96 24.88
N TYR A 106 12.51 -14.64 24.90
CA TYR A 106 13.58 -14.02 25.70
C TYR A 106 12.98 -13.13 26.81
N PRO A 107 12.88 -13.63 28.06
CA PRO A 107 12.27 -12.87 29.17
C PRO A 107 12.89 -11.49 29.39
N GLU A 108 14.20 -11.36 29.16
CA GLU A 108 14.93 -10.10 29.31
C GLU A 108 14.54 -9.05 28.25
N LEU A 109 14.25 -9.47 27.01
CA LEU A 109 13.77 -8.57 25.96
C LEU A 109 12.29 -8.25 26.15
N LYS A 110 11.50 -9.24 26.57
CA LYS A 110 10.08 -9.07 26.88
C LYS A 110 9.83 -8.06 28.01
N ALA A 111 10.75 -7.96 28.97
CA ALA A 111 10.68 -6.97 30.04
C ALA A 111 11.37 -5.64 29.69
N ASN A 112 12.05 -5.53 28.54
CA ASN A 112 12.79 -4.34 28.17
C ASN A 112 11.86 -3.27 27.59
N GLN A 113 11.73 -2.14 28.29
CA GLN A 113 10.85 -1.04 27.89
C GLN A 113 11.18 -0.48 26.50
N ASN A 114 12.46 -0.39 26.11
CA ASN A 114 12.83 0.12 24.78
C ASN A 114 12.38 -0.83 23.68
N VAL A 115 12.47 -2.14 23.91
CA VAL A 115 12.03 -3.17 22.95
C VAL A 115 10.51 -3.13 22.79
N LEU A 116 9.78 -3.06 23.92
CA LEU A 116 8.32 -2.95 23.92
C LEU A 116 7.84 -1.68 23.19
N GLN A 117 8.49 -0.54 23.44
CA GLN A 117 8.16 0.72 22.75
C GLN A 117 8.39 0.61 21.24
N LEU A 118 9.53 0.07 20.80
CA LEU A 118 9.82 -0.11 19.37
C LEU A 118 8.85 -1.08 18.70
N GLN A 119 8.47 -2.16 19.39
CA GLN A 119 7.44 -3.09 18.92
C GLN A 119 6.08 -2.41 18.77
N GLU A 120 5.67 -1.59 19.73
CA GLU A 120 4.44 -0.81 19.69
C GLU A 120 4.45 0.21 18.54
N GLU A 121 5.53 0.95 18.37
CA GLU A 121 5.68 1.94 17.29
C GLU A 121 5.64 1.27 15.90
N LEU A 122 6.31 0.13 15.74
CA LEU A 122 6.27 -0.64 14.49
C LEU A 122 4.87 -1.21 14.21
N THR A 123 4.20 -1.75 15.24
CA THR A 123 2.83 -2.28 15.12
C THR A 123 1.85 -1.16 14.77
N THR A 124 1.98 0.00 15.42
CA THR A 124 1.17 1.19 15.13
C THR A 124 1.40 1.67 13.70
N THR A 125 2.65 1.67 13.25
CA THR A 125 3.01 2.05 11.87
C THR A 125 2.41 1.08 10.86
N GLU A 126 2.40 -0.23 11.14
CA GLU A 126 1.76 -1.23 10.27
C GLU A 126 0.24 -1.05 10.19
N ASN A 127 -0.41 -0.74 11.31
CA ASN A 127 -1.84 -0.43 11.34
C ASN A 127 -2.16 0.82 10.51
N GLN A 128 -1.39 1.90 10.69
CA GLN A 128 -1.53 3.13 9.90
C GLN A 128 -1.28 2.88 8.41
N LEU A 129 -0.28 2.06 8.08
CA LEU A 129 0.00 1.64 6.71
C LEU A 129 -1.17 0.85 6.12
N ALA A 130 -1.82 -0.05 6.87
CA ALA A 130 -3.00 -0.77 6.41
C ALA A 130 -4.15 0.19 6.03
N PHE A 131 -4.45 1.18 6.88
CA PHE A 131 -5.46 2.21 6.56
C PHE A 131 -5.07 3.07 5.36
N ALA A 132 -3.79 3.48 5.27
CA ALA A 132 -3.31 4.27 4.14
C ALA A 132 -3.40 3.49 2.81
N ARG A 133 -3.08 2.18 2.83
CA ARG A 133 -3.26 1.28 1.67
C ARG A 133 -4.72 1.18 1.24
N GLN A 134 -5.63 1.00 2.18
CA GLN A 134 -7.06 0.97 1.89
C GLN A 134 -7.52 2.30 1.24
N TYR A 135 -7.17 3.43 1.84
CA TYR A 135 -7.54 4.75 1.32
C TYR A 135 -6.97 5.01 -0.09
N TYR A 136 -5.72 4.60 -0.34
CA TYR A 136 -5.11 4.63 -1.67
C TYR A 136 -5.90 3.79 -2.66
N ASN A 137 -6.20 2.53 -2.33
CA ASN A 137 -6.93 1.62 -3.21
C ASN A 137 -8.34 2.14 -3.53
N ASP A 138 -9.06 2.66 -2.55
CA ASP A 138 -10.38 3.25 -2.76
C ASP A 138 -10.31 4.46 -3.69
N THR A 139 -9.30 5.30 -3.53
CA THR A 139 -9.11 6.50 -4.34
C THR A 139 -8.66 6.17 -5.77
N ALA A 140 -7.73 5.22 -5.92
CA ALA A 140 -7.28 4.71 -7.21
C ALA A 140 -8.43 4.02 -7.95
N THR A 141 -9.25 3.24 -7.25
CA THR A 141 -10.45 2.61 -7.82
C THR A 141 -11.45 3.67 -8.29
N ARG A 142 -11.76 4.69 -7.47
CA ARG A 142 -12.65 5.80 -7.88
C ARG A 142 -12.13 6.53 -9.12
N PHE A 143 -10.83 6.78 -9.17
CA PHE A 143 -10.19 7.39 -10.34
C PHE A 143 -10.30 6.51 -11.59
N ASN A 144 -9.98 5.23 -11.46
CA ASN A 144 -10.06 4.25 -12.55
C ASN A 144 -11.50 4.08 -13.08
N VAL A 145 -12.47 3.95 -12.18
CA VAL A 145 -13.89 3.84 -12.54
C VAL A 145 -14.38 5.11 -13.24
N LYS A 146 -13.99 6.30 -12.77
CA LYS A 146 -14.37 7.56 -13.45
C LYS A 146 -13.79 7.66 -14.86
N GLN A 147 -12.64 7.06 -15.13
CA GLN A 147 -12.07 6.99 -16.48
C GLN A 147 -12.82 6.02 -17.40
N GLU A 148 -13.60 5.07 -16.87
CA GLU A 148 -14.35 4.09 -17.65
C GLU A 148 -15.81 4.51 -17.92
N ILE A 149 -16.39 5.34 -17.06
CA ILE A 149 -17.80 5.74 -17.15
C ILE A 149 -18.03 6.79 -18.23
N PHE A 150 -19.07 6.61 -19.05
CA PHE A 150 -19.54 7.63 -19.99
C PHE A 150 -20.20 8.80 -19.24
N PRO A 151 -19.94 10.07 -19.62
CA PRO A 151 -19.14 10.50 -20.77
C PRO A 151 -17.65 10.77 -20.48
N ALA A 152 -17.19 10.52 -19.24
CA ALA A 152 -15.83 10.84 -18.82
C ALA A 152 -14.74 10.01 -19.53
N ASN A 153 -15.06 8.78 -19.98
CA ASN A 153 -14.16 7.94 -20.76
C ASN A 153 -13.65 8.58 -22.06
N MET A 154 -14.46 9.42 -22.72
CA MET A 154 -14.05 10.15 -23.91
C MET A 154 -12.95 11.17 -23.59
N ILE A 155 -13.09 11.89 -22.49
CA ILE A 155 -12.10 12.86 -22.00
C ILE A 155 -10.87 12.15 -21.49
N ALA A 156 -11.04 11.06 -20.73
CA ALA A 156 -9.94 10.25 -20.22
C ALA A 156 -9.06 9.73 -21.37
N GLY A 157 -9.67 9.17 -22.42
CA GLY A 157 -8.95 8.69 -23.61
C GLY A 157 -8.28 9.82 -24.40
N PHE A 158 -8.99 10.93 -24.66
CA PHE A 158 -8.46 12.05 -25.44
C PHE A 158 -7.26 12.73 -24.76
N PHE A 159 -7.34 12.94 -23.45
CA PHE A 159 -6.27 13.56 -22.65
C PHE A 159 -5.27 12.55 -22.06
N ARG A 160 -5.37 11.25 -22.44
CA ARG A 160 -4.46 10.17 -22.02
C ARG A 160 -4.29 10.07 -20.49
N PHE A 161 -5.41 10.12 -19.76
CA PHE A 161 -5.37 9.72 -18.37
C PHE A 161 -5.04 8.23 -18.28
N GLU A 162 -4.04 7.91 -17.47
CA GLU A 162 -3.62 6.53 -17.21
C GLU A 162 -4.33 5.99 -15.97
N ARG A 163 -4.56 4.68 -15.96
CA ARG A 163 -5.08 4.00 -14.77
C ARG A 163 -4.02 4.00 -13.68
N SER A 164 -4.48 4.16 -12.45
CA SER A 164 -3.63 3.97 -11.28
C SER A 164 -3.56 2.49 -10.91
N GLU A 165 -2.37 2.02 -10.59
CA GLU A 165 -2.15 0.69 -10.00
C GLU A 165 -2.79 0.62 -8.61
N LEU A 166 -3.14 -0.59 -8.17
CA LEU A 166 -3.65 -0.83 -6.82
C LEU A 166 -2.56 -1.40 -5.92
N PHE A 167 -2.55 -0.98 -4.67
CA PHE A 167 -1.75 -1.57 -3.60
C PHE A 167 -2.40 -2.86 -3.14
N ALA A 168 -2.27 -3.92 -3.93
CA ALA A 168 -2.63 -5.27 -3.55
C ALA A 168 -1.35 -6.10 -3.39
N ALA A 169 -1.32 -6.98 -2.38
CA ALA A 169 -0.46 -8.15 -2.48
C ALA A 169 -0.86 -8.87 -3.77
N ALA A 170 0.10 -9.17 -4.65
CA ALA A 170 -0.14 -9.98 -5.85
C ALA A 170 -1.13 -11.07 -5.46
N GLU A 171 -2.30 -11.08 -6.12
CA GLU A 171 -3.42 -11.94 -5.76
C GLU A 171 -2.84 -13.29 -5.35
N ALA A 172 -2.86 -13.58 -4.04
CA ALA A 172 -2.80 -14.95 -3.61
C ALA A 172 -4.04 -15.51 -4.28
N GLU A 173 -3.77 -16.12 -5.42
CA GLU A 173 -4.65 -16.78 -6.34
C GLU A 173 -5.85 -17.21 -5.51
N ARG A 174 -7.02 -16.60 -5.76
CA ARG A 174 -8.27 -17.02 -5.14
C ARG A 174 -8.55 -18.43 -5.65
N VAL A 175 -7.74 -19.39 -5.24
CA VAL A 175 -8.02 -20.81 -5.30
C VAL A 175 -9.12 -20.96 -4.27
N VAL A 176 -10.34 -20.69 -4.71
CA VAL A 176 -11.54 -21.09 -4.00
C VAL A 176 -11.32 -22.58 -3.69
N PRO A 177 -11.23 -22.99 -2.42
CA PRO A 177 -11.04 -24.39 -2.10
C PRO A 177 -12.21 -25.14 -2.72
N ARG A 178 -11.94 -25.98 -3.72
CA ARG A 178 -12.97 -26.89 -4.23
C ARG A 178 -13.21 -27.91 -3.12
N VAL A 179 -14.30 -27.73 -2.39
CA VAL A 179 -14.78 -28.74 -1.45
C VAL A 179 -15.29 -29.90 -2.29
N ASP A 180 -14.47 -30.94 -2.39
CA ASP A 180 -14.89 -32.22 -2.98
C ASP A 180 -15.73 -32.96 -1.92
N LEU A 181 -17.04 -33.06 -2.16
CA LEU A 181 -18.00 -33.74 -1.29
C LEU A 181 -18.18 -35.22 -1.67
N THR A 182 -17.24 -35.82 -2.39
CA THR A 182 -17.29 -37.27 -2.65
C THR A 182 -17.01 -38.04 -1.35
N LEU A 183 -18.09 -38.44 -0.70
CA LEU A 183 -18.05 -39.44 0.36
C LEU A 183 -17.54 -40.77 -0.23
N PRO A 184 -16.63 -41.49 0.45
CA PRO A 184 -16.24 -42.82 0.03
C PRO A 184 -17.47 -43.73 0.02
N ALA A 185 -17.71 -44.36 -1.13
CA ALA A 185 -18.77 -45.34 -1.34
C ALA A 185 -18.57 -46.60 -0.49
#